data_AF-A0A9E3Z8W2-F1
#
_entry.id   AF-A0A9E3Z8W2-F1
#
_cell.length_a   1.000
_cell.length_b   1.000
_cell.length_c   1.000
_cell.angle_alpha   90.00
_cell.angle_beta   90.00
_cell.angle_gamma   90.00
#
_symmetry.space_group_name_H-M   'P 1'
#
loop_
_entity.id
_entity.type
_entity.pdbx_description
1 polymer ?
#
loop_
_entity_poly.entity_id
_entity_poly.type
_entity_poly.pdbx_seq_one_letter_code
_entity_poly.pdbx_strand_id
1 'polypeptide(L)'
;MLGGALRRIATGYRDARREPFHGHPMLGFVRRTAPAAVASALQDRRGRVVRGGAGWQGWAAVPWVAVFETAVTRSAKRGHYVVYLFHGFEPRFYLALVHGTVAVRDRFGDGTRDELRRRAGLIRAALPDAARRFPLPEASLGGIGALPLDYEAAVAFGRAYDARGLPDEAALQADLNALADAARDLARMGGVPALSGPGET
;
A
#
# COMPACT_ATOMS: atom_id res chain seq x y z
N MET A 1 -15.30 4.05 11.95
CA MET A 1 -15.70 3.86 10.54
C MET A 1 -14.47 4.06 9.66
N LEU A 2 -14.40 3.40 8.50
CA LEU A 2 -13.19 3.31 7.67
C LEU A 2 -12.76 4.68 7.13
N GLY A 3 -13.68 5.41 6.52
CA GLY A 3 -13.43 6.71 5.91
C GLY A 3 -12.91 7.74 6.91
N GLY A 4 -13.47 7.76 8.13
CA GLY A 4 -12.98 8.61 9.21
C GLY A 4 -11.52 8.31 9.61
N ALA A 5 -11.13 7.03 9.63
CA ALA A 5 -9.76 6.65 9.93
C ALA A 5 -8.78 7.04 8.82
N LEU A 6 -9.16 6.82 7.56
CA LEU A 6 -8.36 7.21 6.39
C LEU A 6 -8.20 8.73 6.32
N ARG A 7 -9.29 9.48 6.48
CA ARG A 7 -9.28 10.94 6.48
C ARG A 7 -8.35 11.49 7.56
N ARG A 8 -8.43 10.97 8.78
CA ARG A 8 -7.60 11.44 9.90
C ARG A 8 -6.10 11.31 9.62
N ILE A 9 -5.65 10.23 8.99
CA ILE A 9 -4.24 10.09 8.60
C ILE A 9 -3.92 11.09 7.50
N ALA A 10 -4.72 11.12 6.43
CA ALA A 10 -4.47 11.96 5.26
C ALA A 10 -4.39 13.46 5.59
N THR A 11 -5.22 13.96 6.51
CA THR A 11 -5.25 15.39 6.86
C THR A 11 -4.33 15.74 8.02
N GLY A 12 -4.05 14.81 8.94
CA GLY A 12 -3.33 15.11 10.19
C GLY A 12 -1.86 14.70 10.20
N TYR A 13 -1.42 13.81 9.30
CA TYR A 13 -0.07 13.25 9.40
C TYR A 13 1.03 14.27 9.09
N ARG A 14 0.77 15.22 8.17
CA ARG A 14 1.73 16.28 7.79
C ARG A 14 2.17 17.12 8.98
N ASP A 15 1.22 17.48 9.84
CA ASP A 15 1.52 18.32 11.00
C ASP A 15 2.15 17.47 12.11
N ALA A 16 1.61 16.27 12.35
CA ALA A 16 2.16 15.31 13.31
C ALA A 16 3.66 15.01 13.07
N ARG A 17 4.10 14.87 11.82
CA ARG A 17 5.52 14.61 11.51
C ARG A 17 6.49 15.77 11.78
N ARG A 18 5.97 16.95 12.13
CA ARG A 18 6.75 18.11 12.58
C ARG A 18 6.89 18.15 14.10
N GLU A 19 6.15 17.31 14.80
CA GLU A 19 6.17 17.17 16.24
C GLU A 19 7.12 16.03 16.68
N PRO A 20 7.50 15.97 17.98
CA PRO A 20 8.32 14.89 18.51
C PRO A 20 7.73 13.51 18.18
N PHE A 21 8.60 12.60 17.72
CA PHE A 21 8.20 11.27 17.28
C PHE A 21 7.69 10.39 18.44
N HIS A 22 8.47 10.27 19.51
CA HIS A 22 8.16 9.32 20.58
C HIS A 22 6.87 9.69 21.33
N GLY A 23 5.97 8.72 21.50
CA GLY A 23 4.72 8.90 22.24
C GLY A 23 3.60 9.63 21.49
N HIS A 24 3.84 10.11 20.26
CA HIS A 24 2.85 10.92 19.55
C HIS A 24 1.55 10.14 19.25
N PRO A 25 0.35 10.70 19.53
CA PRO A 25 -0.94 10.01 19.33
C PRO A 25 -1.17 9.49 17.91
N MET A 26 -0.73 10.25 16.89
CA MET A 26 -0.81 9.83 15.48
C MET A 26 -0.05 8.51 15.19
N LEU A 27 1.07 8.22 15.88
CA LEU A 27 1.74 6.93 15.71
C LEU A 27 0.88 5.78 16.21
N GLY A 28 0.27 5.94 17.39
CA GLY A 28 -0.67 4.97 17.94
C GLY A 28 -1.87 4.78 17.02
N PHE A 29 -2.38 5.87 16.46
CA PHE A 29 -3.50 5.85 15.52
C PHE A 29 -3.16 5.06 14.25
N VAL A 30 -2.05 5.38 13.58
CA VAL A 30 -1.63 4.67 12.35
C VAL A 30 -1.27 3.22 12.62
N ARG A 31 -0.63 2.90 13.76
CA ARG A 31 -0.16 1.53 14.04
C ARG A 31 -1.22 0.60 14.63
N ARG A 32 -2.30 1.14 15.21
CA ARG A 32 -3.33 0.33 15.92
C ARG A 32 -4.74 0.65 15.47
N THR A 33 -5.18 1.90 15.60
CA THR A 33 -6.58 2.28 15.37
C THR A 33 -6.99 2.17 13.89
N ALA A 34 -6.19 2.69 12.97
CA ALA A 34 -6.50 2.61 11.55
C ALA A 34 -6.44 1.17 10.98
N PRO A 35 -5.44 0.33 11.34
CA PRO A 35 -5.46 -1.09 11.01
C PRO A 35 -6.69 -1.82 11.53
N ALA A 36 -7.15 -1.51 12.75
CA ALA A 36 -8.39 -2.09 13.28
C ALA A 36 -9.61 -1.68 12.45
N ALA A 37 -9.71 -0.40 12.04
CA ALA A 37 -10.79 0.07 11.18
C ALA A 37 -10.79 -0.61 9.79
N VAL A 38 -9.61 -0.74 9.17
CA VAL A 38 -9.45 -1.45 7.89
C VAL A 38 -9.80 -2.93 8.05
N ALA A 39 -9.37 -3.57 9.14
CA ALA A 39 -9.69 -4.98 9.38
C ALA A 39 -11.19 -5.21 9.57
N SER A 40 -11.90 -4.30 10.26
CA SER A 40 -13.35 -4.38 10.45
C SER A 40 -14.15 -4.13 9.16
N ALA A 41 -13.55 -3.48 8.17
CA ALA A 41 -14.14 -3.25 6.85
C ALA A 41 -13.96 -4.43 5.87
N LEU A 42 -13.15 -5.44 6.22
CA LEU A 42 -12.96 -6.64 5.40
C LEU A 42 -14.11 -7.63 5.60
N GLN A 43 -14.72 -8.07 4.51
CA GLN A 43 -15.77 -9.09 4.50
C GLN A 43 -15.23 -10.48 4.84
N ASP A 44 -14.04 -10.84 4.33
CA ASP A 44 -13.31 -12.04 4.75
C ASP A 44 -11.97 -11.67 5.39
N ARG A 45 -11.77 -12.09 6.63
CA ARG A 45 -10.55 -11.86 7.41
C ARG A 45 -9.65 -13.09 7.51
N ARG A 46 -10.14 -14.26 7.07
CA ARG A 46 -9.39 -15.52 7.18
C ARG A 46 -8.11 -15.42 6.39
N GLY A 47 -6.99 -15.77 7.02
CA GLY A 47 -5.68 -15.70 6.40
C GLY A 47 -5.16 -14.29 6.12
N ARG A 48 -5.84 -13.22 6.56
CA ARG A 48 -5.40 -11.82 6.37
C ARG A 48 -4.91 -11.21 7.68
N VAL A 49 -3.85 -10.41 7.61
CA VAL A 49 -3.40 -9.56 8.72
C VAL A 49 -3.28 -8.12 8.26
N VAL A 50 -3.81 -7.19 9.07
CA VAL A 50 -3.77 -5.76 8.79
C VAL A 50 -2.74 -5.09 9.70
N ARG A 51 -1.88 -4.25 9.13
CA ARG A 51 -0.87 -3.50 9.90
C ARG A 51 -0.75 -2.08 9.37
N GLY A 52 -0.27 -1.17 10.20
CA GLY A 52 0.04 0.18 9.79
C GLY A 52 1.47 0.56 10.13
N GLY A 53 2.06 1.40 9.29
CA GLY A 53 3.43 1.88 9.42
C GLY A 53 3.49 3.39 9.34
N ALA A 54 4.26 3.98 10.25
CA ALA A 54 4.51 5.42 10.32
C ALA A 54 6.00 5.71 10.63
N GLY A 55 6.88 4.77 10.29
CA GLY A 55 8.32 4.77 10.62
C GLY A 55 8.63 3.94 11.87
N TRP A 56 9.91 3.87 12.28
CA TRP A 56 10.39 3.06 13.43
C TRP A 56 11.13 3.90 14.47
N GLN A 57 12.23 4.56 14.06
CA GLN A 57 13.05 5.49 14.86
C GLN A 57 12.82 6.98 14.50
N GLY A 58 11.89 7.24 13.59
CA GLY A 58 11.51 8.56 13.13
C GLY A 58 10.28 8.45 12.24
N TRP A 59 9.67 9.59 11.92
CA TRP A 59 8.48 9.65 11.06
C TRP A 59 8.79 9.11 9.66
N ALA A 60 7.93 8.23 9.13
CA ALA A 60 8.00 7.86 7.73
C ALA A 60 7.60 9.04 6.84
N ALA A 61 8.23 9.18 5.68
CA ALA A 61 7.79 10.14 4.67
C ALA A 61 6.38 9.81 4.14
N VAL A 62 6.05 8.52 4.09
CA VAL A 62 4.77 7.97 3.61
C VAL A 62 4.26 6.99 4.67
N PRO A 63 3.25 7.35 5.49
CA PRO A 63 2.60 6.38 6.33
C PRO A 63 1.70 5.49 5.49
N TRP A 64 1.36 4.32 6.03
CA TRP A 64 0.55 3.35 5.31
C TRP A 64 -0.27 2.45 6.23
N VAL A 65 -1.33 1.86 5.69
CA VAL A 65 -2.10 0.77 6.31
C VAL A 65 -2.31 -0.33 5.27
N ALA A 66 -1.80 -1.52 5.53
CA ALA A 66 -1.75 -2.62 4.56
C ALA A 66 -2.50 -3.86 5.04
N VAL A 67 -3.12 -4.56 4.10
CA VAL A 67 -3.75 -5.87 4.26
C VAL A 67 -2.85 -6.91 3.59
N PHE A 68 -2.34 -7.85 4.38
CA PHE A 68 -1.45 -8.90 3.91
C PHE A 68 -2.16 -10.26 3.92
N GLU A 69 -2.13 -10.97 2.79
CA GLU A 69 -2.44 -12.39 2.74
C GLU A 69 -1.28 -13.17 3.36
N THR A 70 -1.52 -13.81 4.49
CA THR A 70 -0.45 -14.41 5.33
C THR A 70 0.28 -15.57 4.67
N ALA A 71 -0.34 -16.22 3.67
CA ALA A 71 0.29 -17.23 2.83
C ALA A 71 1.32 -16.62 1.85
N VAL A 72 1.17 -15.33 1.51
CA VAL A 72 2.07 -14.59 0.62
C VAL A 72 3.14 -13.86 1.43
N THR A 73 2.71 -13.04 2.39
CA THR A 73 3.61 -12.19 3.18
C THR A 73 2.93 -11.74 4.47
N ARG A 74 3.73 -11.25 5.42
CA ARG A 74 3.26 -10.59 6.66
C ARG A 74 3.87 -9.20 6.84
N SER A 75 4.53 -8.68 5.79
CA SER A 75 5.27 -7.41 5.85
C SER A 75 5.34 -6.74 4.48
N ALA A 76 5.58 -5.43 4.46
CA ALA A 76 5.76 -4.64 3.25
C ALA A 76 7.08 -4.92 2.50
N LYS A 77 7.94 -5.82 2.99
CA LYS A 77 9.29 -6.04 2.43
C LYS A 77 9.30 -6.91 1.17
N ARG A 78 8.33 -7.82 1.02
CA ARG A 78 8.26 -8.84 -0.03
C ARG A 78 6.82 -9.24 -0.33
N GLY A 79 6.63 -9.97 -1.42
CA GLY A 79 5.32 -10.44 -1.88
C GLY A 79 4.46 -9.30 -2.40
N HIS A 80 3.18 -9.58 -2.64
CA HIS A 80 2.19 -8.58 -3.03
C HIS A 80 1.15 -8.40 -1.91
N TYR A 81 0.57 -7.21 -1.85
CA TYR A 81 -0.39 -6.85 -0.81
C TYR A 81 -1.21 -5.61 -1.18
N VAL A 82 -2.36 -5.46 -0.53
CA VAL A 82 -3.19 -4.25 -0.65
C VAL A 82 -2.76 -3.24 0.39
N VAL A 83 -2.69 -1.97 0.01
CA VAL A 83 -2.23 -0.91 0.90
C VAL A 83 -2.94 0.41 0.64
N TYR A 84 -3.24 1.10 1.74
CA TYR A 84 -3.46 2.54 1.75
C TYR A 84 -2.12 3.25 1.90
N LEU A 85 -1.69 3.98 0.89
CA LEU A 85 -0.50 4.85 0.91
C LEU A 85 -0.95 6.30 1.03
N PHE A 86 -0.51 7.02 2.06
CA PHE A 86 -0.92 8.40 2.28
C PHE A 86 0.14 9.37 1.80
N HIS A 87 -0.27 10.39 1.06
CA HIS A 87 0.63 11.43 0.58
C HIS A 87 1.27 12.18 1.74
N GLY A 88 2.56 12.51 1.63
CA GLY A 88 3.31 13.14 2.73
C GLY A 88 2.99 14.62 2.98
N PHE A 89 2.12 15.24 2.17
CA PHE A 89 1.97 16.71 2.09
C PHE A 89 0.54 17.16 1.77
N GLU A 90 -0.14 16.46 0.86
CA GLU A 90 -1.52 16.75 0.46
C GLU A 90 -2.50 15.83 1.19
N PRO A 91 -3.77 16.24 1.38
CA PRO A 91 -4.83 15.40 1.94
C PRO A 91 -5.31 14.34 0.93
N ARG A 92 -4.38 13.54 0.41
CA ARG A 92 -4.59 12.54 -0.64
C ARG A 92 -4.03 11.20 -0.19
N PHE A 93 -4.67 10.12 -0.59
CA PHE A 93 -4.15 8.78 -0.39
C PHE A 93 -4.57 7.85 -1.53
N TYR A 94 -3.92 6.70 -1.59
CA TYR A 94 -4.14 5.69 -2.64
C TYR A 94 -4.46 4.37 -1.99
N LEU A 95 -5.52 3.70 -2.45
CA LEU A 95 -5.73 2.28 -2.21
C LEU A 95 -5.19 1.51 -3.41
N ALA A 96 -4.18 0.67 -3.22
CA ALA A 96 -3.50 0.01 -4.32
C ALA A 96 -3.13 -1.43 -4.02
N LEU A 97 -3.08 -2.25 -5.07
CA LEU A 97 -2.32 -3.50 -5.06
C LEU A 97 -0.88 -3.18 -5.44
N VAL A 98 0.05 -3.48 -4.54
CA VAL A 98 1.48 -3.23 -4.71
C VAL A 98 2.27 -4.51 -4.47
N HIS A 99 3.56 -4.46 -4.77
CA HIS A 99 4.49 -5.49 -4.33
C HIS A 99 5.66 -4.92 -3.52
N GLY A 100 6.32 -5.79 -2.75
CA GLY A 100 7.39 -5.41 -1.84
C GLY A 100 8.58 -4.79 -2.58
N THR A 101 9.05 -3.67 -2.05
CA THR A 101 10.12 -2.85 -2.64
C THR A 101 11.50 -3.21 -2.12
N VAL A 102 11.60 -3.60 -0.84
CA VAL A 102 12.88 -3.84 -0.15
C VAL A 102 13.68 -4.96 -0.83
N ALA A 103 13.06 -6.12 -1.08
CA ALA A 103 13.77 -7.24 -1.71
C ALA A 103 14.22 -6.93 -3.16
N VAL A 104 13.51 -6.06 -3.88
CA VAL A 104 13.91 -5.62 -5.22
C VAL A 104 15.09 -4.64 -5.11
N ARG A 105 15.00 -3.68 -4.18
CA ARG A 105 16.09 -2.73 -3.93
C ARG A 105 17.39 -3.40 -3.55
N ASP A 106 17.33 -4.35 -2.63
CA ASP A 106 18.50 -5.09 -2.15
C ASP A 106 19.20 -5.87 -3.28
N ARG A 107 18.46 -6.26 -4.32
CA ARG A 107 18.99 -7.07 -5.43
C ARG A 107 19.38 -6.27 -6.68
N PHE A 108 18.69 -5.18 -6.97
CA PHE A 108 18.83 -4.47 -8.26
C PHE A 108 19.52 -3.11 -8.15
N GLY A 109 19.75 -2.56 -6.94
CA GLY A 109 20.49 -1.31 -6.77
C GLY A 109 19.90 -0.17 -7.62
N ASP A 110 20.66 0.36 -8.56
CA ASP A 110 20.21 1.44 -9.45
C ASP A 110 19.05 1.02 -10.39
N GLY A 111 18.99 -0.26 -10.77
CA GLY A 111 17.92 -0.82 -11.60
C GLY A 111 16.60 -1.09 -10.87
N THR A 112 16.52 -0.72 -9.58
CA THR A 112 15.36 -1.02 -8.72
C THR A 112 14.05 -0.58 -9.35
N ARG A 113 13.94 0.68 -9.79
CA ARG A 113 12.65 1.23 -10.24
C ARG A 113 12.16 0.60 -11.52
N ASP A 114 13.06 0.22 -12.42
CA ASP A 114 12.68 -0.43 -13.67
C ASP A 114 12.18 -1.86 -13.41
N GLU A 115 12.85 -2.60 -12.52
CA GLU A 115 12.34 -3.90 -12.09
C GLU A 115 11.02 -3.79 -11.34
N LEU A 116 10.84 -2.78 -10.49
CA LEU A 116 9.56 -2.52 -9.82
C LEU A 116 8.44 -2.30 -10.84
N ARG A 117 8.64 -1.41 -11.82
CA ARG A 117 7.65 -1.15 -12.87
C ARG A 117 7.36 -2.38 -13.72
N ARG A 118 8.39 -3.16 -14.06
CA ARG A 118 8.23 -4.42 -14.81
C ARG A 118 7.35 -5.40 -14.06
N ARG A 119 7.62 -5.63 -12.76
CA ARG A 119 6.84 -6.52 -11.90
C ARG A 119 5.42 -6.03 -11.68
N ALA A 120 5.22 -4.72 -11.48
CA ALA A 120 3.90 -4.10 -11.47
C ALA A 120 3.14 -4.36 -12.80
N GLY A 121 3.85 -4.35 -13.93
CA GLY A 121 3.31 -4.74 -15.24
C GLY A 121 2.85 -6.20 -15.31
N LEU A 122 3.61 -7.14 -14.74
CA LEU A 122 3.21 -8.55 -14.65
C LEU A 122 1.92 -8.73 -13.84
N ILE A 123 1.79 -8.01 -12.72
CA ILE A 123 0.57 -8.04 -11.89
C ILE A 123 -0.62 -7.51 -12.69
N ARG A 124 -0.46 -6.38 -13.40
CA ARG A 124 -1.52 -5.82 -14.27
C ARG A 124 -1.95 -6.82 -15.35
N ALA A 125 -1.00 -7.52 -15.97
CA ALA A 125 -1.27 -8.51 -17.00
C ALA A 125 -1.99 -9.76 -16.44
N ALA A 126 -1.66 -10.17 -15.21
CA ALA A 126 -2.31 -11.30 -14.54
C ALA A 126 -3.75 -10.99 -14.08
N LEU A 127 -4.05 -9.72 -13.79
CA LEU A 127 -5.36 -9.29 -13.29
C LEU A 127 -5.96 -8.15 -14.15
N PRO A 128 -6.21 -8.38 -15.44
CA PRO A 128 -6.56 -7.30 -16.36
C PRO A 128 -7.90 -6.63 -16.00
N ASP A 129 -8.88 -7.40 -15.50
CA ASP A 129 -10.20 -6.88 -15.12
C ASP A 129 -10.12 -5.97 -13.88
N ALA A 130 -9.35 -6.40 -12.88
CA ALA A 130 -9.12 -5.59 -11.69
C ALA A 130 -8.33 -4.32 -12.04
N ALA A 131 -7.32 -4.42 -12.90
CA ALA A 131 -6.54 -3.28 -13.38
C ALA A 131 -7.40 -2.27 -14.15
N ARG A 132 -8.37 -2.73 -14.96
CA ARG A 132 -9.34 -1.85 -15.65
C ARG A 132 -10.32 -1.18 -14.69
N ARG A 133 -10.76 -1.88 -13.64
CA ARG A 133 -11.68 -1.33 -12.62
C ARG A 133 -11.01 -0.32 -11.69
N PHE A 134 -9.71 -0.49 -11.45
CA PHE A 134 -8.90 0.35 -10.56
C PHE A 134 -7.70 0.95 -11.31
N PRO A 135 -7.94 1.84 -12.29
CA PRO A 135 -6.85 2.45 -13.03
C PRO A 135 -6.12 3.45 -12.13
N LEU A 136 -4.84 3.17 -11.87
CA LEU A 136 -3.93 4.10 -11.21
C LEU A 136 -2.62 4.11 -12.02
N PRO A 137 -2.56 4.90 -13.10
CA PRO A 137 -1.39 4.91 -13.99
C PRO A 137 -0.14 5.41 -13.27
N GLU A 138 -0.29 6.38 -12.36
CA GLU A 138 0.77 6.91 -11.52
C GLU A 138 0.25 7.20 -10.12
N ALA A 139 1.04 6.84 -9.12
CA ALA A 139 0.87 7.31 -7.75
C ALA A 139 1.94 8.38 -7.49
N SER A 140 1.55 9.50 -6.88
CA SER A 140 2.47 10.51 -6.36
C SER A 140 2.29 10.59 -4.86
N LEU A 141 3.30 10.19 -4.09
CA LEU A 141 3.32 10.21 -2.63
C LEU A 141 3.97 11.50 -2.08
N GLY A 142 4.52 12.32 -2.98
CA GLY A 142 5.08 13.64 -2.71
C GLY A 142 6.45 13.62 -2.04
N GLY A 143 7.06 12.45 -1.86
CA GLY A 143 8.38 12.32 -1.25
C GLY A 143 9.49 12.30 -2.29
N ILE A 144 10.53 13.13 -2.11
CA ILE A 144 11.72 13.20 -2.98
C ILE A 144 12.79 12.13 -2.66
N GLY A 145 12.44 11.11 -1.88
CA GLY A 145 13.37 10.07 -1.42
C GLY A 145 13.23 8.75 -2.18
N ALA A 146 14.24 7.89 -2.06
CA ALA A 146 14.27 6.58 -2.70
C ALA A 146 13.03 5.72 -2.37
N LEU A 147 12.64 5.62 -1.10
CA LEU A 147 11.53 4.77 -0.67
C LEU A 147 10.14 5.23 -1.18
N PRO A 148 9.75 6.51 -1.09
CA PRO A 148 8.54 7.00 -1.75
C PRO A 148 8.48 6.66 -3.23
N LEU A 149 9.54 6.95 -3.99
CA LEU A 149 9.61 6.68 -5.43
C LEU A 149 9.55 5.18 -5.75
N ASP A 150 10.11 4.33 -4.89
CA ASP A 150 9.98 2.88 -5.04
C ASP A 150 8.54 2.41 -4.80
N TYR A 151 7.86 2.96 -3.79
CA TYR A 151 6.45 2.62 -3.57
C TYR A 151 5.60 3.00 -4.76
N GLU A 152 5.83 4.18 -5.35
CA GLU A 152 5.16 4.62 -6.57
C GLU A 152 5.42 3.65 -7.73
N ALA A 153 6.68 3.26 -7.96
CA ALA A 153 7.07 2.31 -9.01
C ALA A 153 6.51 0.89 -8.81
N ALA A 154 6.23 0.49 -7.55
CA ALA A 154 5.70 -0.83 -7.21
C ALA A 154 4.17 -0.94 -7.29
N VAL A 155 3.47 0.17 -7.56
CA VAL A 155 2.02 0.16 -7.74
C VAL A 155 1.66 -0.54 -9.04
N ALA A 156 0.91 -1.65 -8.92
CA ALA A 156 0.36 -2.33 -10.08
C ALA A 156 -0.88 -1.57 -10.60
N PHE A 157 -1.86 -1.38 -9.72
CA PHE A 157 -3.11 -0.68 -10.02
C PHE A 157 -3.81 -0.31 -8.69
N GLY A 158 -4.81 0.55 -8.74
CA GLY A 158 -5.45 1.09 -7.53
C GLY A 158 -6.41 2.25 -7.79
N ARG A 159 -6.66 3.05 -6.76
CA ARG A 159 -7.51 4.23 -6.82
C ARG A 159 -6.96 5.32 -5.92
N ALA A 160 -6.99 6.56 -6.40
CA ALA A 160 -6.68 7.74 -5.62
C ALA A 160 -7.95 8.31 -4.95
N TYR A 161 -7.80 8.85 -3.75
CA TYR A 161 -8.85 9.53 -3.01
C TYR A 161 -8.37 10.88 -2.50
N ASP A 162 -9.25 11.88 -2.58
CA ASP A 162 -9.11 13.15 -1.86
C ASP A 162 -9.84 13.04 -0.52
N ALA A 163 -9.12 13.23 0.59
CA ALA A 163 -9.66 13.12 1.93
C ALA A 163 -10.76 14.15 2.24
N ARG A 164 -10.82 15.25 1.47
CA ARG A 164 -11.84 16.31 1.58
C ARG A 164 -13.18 15.91 0.96
N GLY A 165 -13.18 14.94 0.05
CA GLY A 165 -14.35 14.48 -0.70
C GLY A 165 -14.39 12.96 -0.81
N LEU A 166 -14.38 12.26 0.34
CA LEU A 166 -14.48 10.81 0.35
C LEU A 166 -15.88 10.34 -0.08
N PRO A 167 -15.98 9.23 -0.83
CA PRO A 167 -17.25 8.56 -1.03
C PRO A 167 -17.74 7.98 0.30
N ASP A 168 -18.97 7.46 0.29
CA ASP A 168 -19.56 6.86 1.48
C ASP A 168 -18.81 5.60 1.96
N GLU A 169 -19.15 5.16 3.17
CA GLU A 169 -18.52 3.99 3.79
C GLU A 169 -18.72 2.70 2.99
N ALA A 170 -19.85 2.55 2.29
CA ALA A 170 -20.14 1.35 1.52
C ALA A 170 -19.24 1.26 0.28
N ALA A 171 -19.04 2.37 -0.42
CA ALA A 171 -18.13 2.46 -1.55
C ALA A 171 -16.67 2.21 -1.14
N LEU A 172 -16.20 2.80 -0.03
CA LEU A 172 -14.85 2.56 0.48
C LEU A 172 -14.62 1.08 0.86
N GLN A 173 -15.61 0.44 1.48
CA GLN A 173 -15.56 -0.97 1.81
C GLN A 173 -15.58 -1.84 0.55
N ALA A 174 -16.41 -1.51 -0.44
CA ALA A 174 -16.47 -2.24 -1.70
C ALA A 174 -15.14 -2.20 -2.44
N ASP A 175 -14.48 -1.04 -2.49
CA ASP A 175 -13.17 -0.88 -3.12
C ASP A 175 -12.08 -1.67 -2.38
N LEU A 176 -12.06 -1.61 -1.03
CA LEU A 176 -11.13 -2.38 -0.20
C LEU A 176 -11.27 -3.89 -0.44
N ASN A 177 -12.50 -4.41 -0.42
CA ASN A 177 -12.74 -5.85 -0.56
C ASN A 177 -12.42 -6.31 -1.99
N ALA A 178 -12.79 -5.53 -3.01
CA ALA A 178 -12.46 -5.87 -4.39
C ALA A 178 -10.94 -5.97 -4.64
N LEU A 179 -10.15 -5.05 -4.08
CA LEU A 179 -8.69 -5.14 -4.17
C LEU A 179 -8.10 -6.27 -3.30
N ALA A 180 -8.67 -6.52 -2.12
CA ALA A 180 -8.24 -7.62 -1.26
C ALA A 180 -8.48 -8.99 -1.90
N ASP A 181 -9.59 -9.14 -2.62
CA ASP A 181 -9.92 -10.37 -3.34
C ASP A 181 -9.03 -10.53 -4.58
N ALA A 182 -8.79 -9.46 -5.34
CA ALA A 182 -7.83 -9.48 -6.44
C ALA A 182 -6.41 -9.90 -5.98
N ALA A 183 -5.96 -9.42 -4.81
CA ALA A 183 -4.68 -9.82 -4.23
C ALA A 183 -4.62 -11.31 -3.85
N ARG A 184 -5.75 -11.85 -3.39
CA ARG A 184 -5.90 -13.27 -3.06
C ARG A 184 -5.93 -14.14 -4.30
N ASP A 185 -6.62 -13.71 -5.35
CA ASP A 185 -6.67 -14.43 -6.61
C ASP A 185 -5.29 -14.47 -7.26
N LEU A 186 -4.53 -13.37 -7.22
CA LEU A 186 -3.12 -13.38 -7.63
C LEU A 186 -2.30 -14.42 -6.87
N ALA A 187 -2.53 -14.56 -5.56
CA ALA A 187 -1.83 -15.57 -4.76
C ALA A 187 -2.20 -17.00 -5.20
N ARG A 188 -3.46 -17.25 -5.54
CA ARG A 188 -3.93 -18.55 -6.06
C ARG A 188 -3.38 -18.87 -7.45
N MET A 189 -3.10 -17.84 -8.25
CA MET A 189 -2.45 -17.96 -9.56
C MET A 189 -0.92 -18.15 -9.49
N GLY A 190 -0.34 -18.27 -8.29
CA GLY A 190 1.10 -18.46 -8.08
C GLY A 190 1.88 -17.16 -7.77
N GLY A 191 1.20 -16.02 -7.71
CA GLY A 191 1.79 -14.73 -7.33
C GLY A 191 2.65 -14.09 -8.42
N VAL A 192 3.49 -13.14 -8.01
CA VAL A 192 4.51 -12.56 -8.91
C VAL A 192 5.70 -13.52 -8.96
N PRO A 193 6.24 -13.85 -10.15
CA PRO A 193 7.42 -14.70 -10.27
C PRO A 193 8.55 -14.29 -9.32
N ALA A 194 9.32 -15.26 -8.82
CA ALA A 194 10.46 -14.98 -7.96
C ALA A 194 11.41 -13.96 -8.63
N LEU A 195 12.23 -13.28 -7.83
CA LEU A 195 13.28 -12.46 -8.41
C LEU A 195 14.26 -13.41 -9.12
N SER A 196 14.37 -13.30 -10.43
CA SER A 196 15.40 -13.94 -11.25
C SER A 196 16.36 -12.85 -11.72
N GLY A 197 17.67 -13.10 -11.69
CA GLY A 197 18.69 -12.10 -12.01
C GLY A 197 19.19 -12.20 -13.46
N PRO A 198 19.95 -11.20 -13.94
CA PRO A 198 20.82 -11.39 -15.10
C PRO A 198 21.91 -12.41 -14.71
N GLY A 199 21.79 -13.64 -15.17
CA GLY A 199 22.78 -14.71 -14.90
C GLY A 199 22.24 -16.11 -14.63
N GLU A 200 20.91 -16.32 -14.63
CA GLU A 200 20.32 -17.67 -14.57
C GLU A 200 19.50 -17.91 -15.85
N THR A 201 20.19 -18.37 -16.89
CA THR A 201 19.68 -19.17 -18.02
C THR A 201 20.58 -20.37 -18.19
#